data_AF-A0A847BFD2-F1
#
_entry.id   AF-A0A847BFD2-F1
#
_cell.length_a   1.000
_cell.length_b   1.000
_cell.length_c   1.000
_cell.angle_alpha   90.00
_cell.angle_beta   90.00
_cell.angle_gamma   90.00
#
_symmetry.space_group_name_H-M   'P 1'
#
loop_
_entity.id
_entity.type
_entity.pdbx_description
1 polymer ?
#
loop_
_entity_poly.entity_id
_entity_poly.type
_entity_poly.pdbx_seq_one_letter_code
_entity_poly.pdbx_strand_id
1 'polypeptide(L)'
;LVILRLPASSLPSLLGLPDWLVAVVLGGGLLLWAFSNRKFRASPRDWLGGLIIGGLVPAGWYTTGVLGFDDFEPIRLASLTFVAPIGESLQYLMLATGSRLGFAVCVVAGVVLGALIAALPRREFILRSFDSPAHMLRGMAGGTLMGIGGVLALGCSIGQGLTGISTLSLASFLAVAGIVLGSLLGLRGPLALPQT
;
A
#
# COMPACT_ATOMS: atom_id res chain seq x y z
N LEU A 1 -19.75 17.30 14.72
CA LEU A 1 -18.70 17.19 13.69
C LEU A 1 -19.28 16.46 12.49
N VAL A 2 -19.81 17.25 11.57
CA VAL A 2 -20.37 16.77 10.29
C VAL A 2 -19.19 16.33 9.44
N ILE A 3 -18.84 15.05 9.53
CA ILE A 3 -17.93 14.44 8.57
C ILE A 3 -18.68 14.51 7.25
N LEU A 4 -18.17 15.32 6.33
CA LEU A 4 -18.48 15.28 4.90
C LEU A 4 -18.39 13.82 4.44
N ARG A 5 -19.51 13.08 4.52
CA ARG A 5 -19.76 11.96 3.64
C ARG A 5 -19.92 12.58 2.26
N LEU A 6 -18.79 12.92 1.63
CA LEU A 6 -18.73 12.87 0.17
C LEU A 6 -19.38 11.53 -0.17
N PRO A 7 -20.47 11.50 -0.95
CA PRO A 7 -21.05 10.24 -1.37
C PRO A 7 -19.87 9.43 -1.91
N ALA A 8 -19.75 8.17 -1.46
CA ALA A 8 -18.73 7.22 -1.90
C ALA A 8 -18.94 6.98 -3.40
N SER A 9 -18.61 8.00 -4.17
CA SER A 9 -18.90 8.14 -5.57
C SER A 9 -17.63 7.66 -6.23
N SER A 10 -17.69 6.40 -6.62
CA SER A 10 -16.73 5.85 -7.54
C SER A 10 -16.77 6.71 -8.81
N LEU A 11 -15.62 6.92 -9.45
CA LEU A 11 -15.53 7.62 -10.74
C LEU A 11 -16.62 7.21 -11.76
N PRO A 12 -16.97 5.91 -11.89
CA PRO A 12 -18.07 5.45 -12.74
C PRO A 12 -19.44 5.98 -12.32
N SER A 13 -19.73 6.04 -11.01
CA SER A 13 -21.01 6.55 -10.50
C SER A 13 -21.24 8.04 -10.78
N LEU A 14 -20.16 8.83 -10.87
CA LEU A 14 -20.22 10.24 -11.29
C LEU A 14 -20.42 10.40 -12.80
N LEU A 15 -19.91 9.45 -13.58
CA LEU A 15 -20.02 9.42 -15.04
C LEU A 15 -21.29 8.73 -15.55
N GLY A 16 -22.06 8.08 -14.67
CA GLY A 16 -23.22 7.26 -15.04
C GLY A 16 -22.85 6.01 -15.85
N LEU A 17 -21.59 5.57 -15.76
CA LEU A 17 -21.06 4.41 -16.49
C LEU A 17 -20.98 3.18 -15.58
N PRO A 18 -21.09 1.97 -16.13
CA PRO A 18 -20.92 0.76 -15.33
C PRO A 18 -19.45 0.59 -14.90
N ASP A 19 -19.23 0.20 -13.64
CA ASP A 19 -17.91 0.08 -13.02
C ASP A 19 -16.93 -0.79 -13.82
N TRP A 20 -17.41 -1.90 -14.37
CA TRP A 20 -16.59 -2.84 -15.16
C TRP A 20 -16.04 -2.19 -16.43
N LEU A 21 -16.78 -1.27 -17.06
CA LEU A 21 -16.34 -0.60 -18.28
C LEU A 21 -15.18 0.32 -17.98
N VAL A 22 -15.29 1.11 -16.90
CA VAL A 22 -14.21 2.02 -16.48
C VAL A 22 -12.98 1.24 -16.02
N ALA A 23 -13.18 0.12 -15.31
CA ALA A 23 -12.09 -0.77 -14.92
C ALA A 23 -11.36 -1.36 -16.13
N VAL A 24 -12.10 -1.82 -17.15
CA VAL A 24 -11.52 -2.35 -18.39
C VAL A 24 -10.79 -1.27 -19.19
N VAL A 25 -11.38 -0.07 -19.31
CA VAL A 25 -10.77 1.04 -20.06
C VAL A 25 -9.50 1.55 -19.38
N LEU A 26 -9.56 1.87 -18.09
CA LEU A 26 -8.40 2.38 -17.36
C LEU A 26 -7.34 1.29 -17.12
N GLY A 27 -7.77 0.12 -16.67
CA GLY A 27 -6.88 -1.02 -16.44
C GLY A 27 -6.25 -1.53 -17.74
N GLY A 28 -7.06 -1.69 -18.80
CA GLY A 28 -6.59 -2.06 -20.12
C GLY A 28 -5.66 -1.00 -20.72
N GLY A 29 -5.99 0.28 -20.60
CA GLY A 29 -5.13 1.39 -21.04
C GLY A 29 -3.77 1.40 -20.33
N LEU A 30 -3.75 1.21 -19.01
CA LEU A 30 -2.52 1.09 -18.22
C LEU A 30 -1.69 -0.14 -18.60
N LEU A 31 -2.34 -1.28 -18.86
CA LEU A 31 -1.67 -2.49 -19.34
C LEU A 31 -1.06 -2.27 -20.72
N LEU A 32 -1.79 -1.71 -21.67
CA LEU A 32 -1.29 -1.40 -23.01
C LEU A 32 -0.09 -0.44 -22.93
N TRP A 33 -0.18 0.58 -22.07
CA TRP A 33 0.92 1.50 -21.84
C TRP A 33 2.15 0.82 -21.22
N ALA A 34 1.96 -0.03 -20.20
CA ALA A 34 3.05 -0.78 -19.58
C ALA A 34 3.74 -1.73 -20.58
N PHE A 35 2.95 -2.46 -21.38
CA PHE A 35 3.47 -3.38 -22.41
C PHE A 35 4.01 -2.67 -23.65
N SER A 36 3.68 -1.39 -23.90
CA SER A 36 4.32 -0.62 -24.97
C SER A 36 5.84 -0.51 -24.74
N ASN A 37 6.26 -0.39 -23.48
CA ASN A 37 7.67 -0.24 -23.14
C ASN A 37 8.46 -1.53 -23.40
N ARG A 38 9.45 -1.46 -24.31
CA ARG A 38 10.29 -2.60 -24.69
C ARG A 38 11.13 -3.14 -23.53
N LYS A 39 11.52 -2.28 -22.57
CA LYS A 39 12.30 -2.70 -21.39
C LYS A 39 11.47 -3.55 -20.44
N PHE A 40 10.20 -3.19 -20.22
CA PHE A 40 9.28 -3.94 -19.36
C PHE A 40 8.97 -5.33 -19.95
N ARG A 41 8.72 -5.38 -21.27
CA ARG A 41 8.52 -6.66 -21.98
C ARG A 41 9.74 -7.59 -21.95
N ALA A 42 10.95 -7.02 -21.98
CA ALA A 42 12.19 -7.79 -21.99
C ALA A 42 12.60 -8.34 -20.62
N SER A 43 11.96 -7.89 -19.53
CA SER A 43 12.32 -8.27 -18.15
C SER A 43 11.24 -9.15 -17.52
N PRO A 44 11.42 -10.49 -17.50
CA PRO A 44 10.49 -11.43 -16.88
C PRO A 44 10.18 -11.12 -15.41
N ARG A 45 11.16 -10.58 -14.70
CA ARG A 45 11.06 -10.27 -13.28
C ARG A 45 10.05 -9.15 -13.01
N ASP A 46 10.00 -8.14 -13.86
CA ASP A 46 9.20 -6.94 -13.61
C ASP A 46 7.71 -7.19 -13.86
N TRP A 47 7.36 -7.84 -14.97
CA TRP A 47 5.95 -8.14 -15.26
C TRP A 47 5.42 -9.28 -14.39
N LEU A 48 6.24 -10.29 -14.06
CA LEU A 48 5.85 -11.35 -13.12
C LEU A 48 5.64 -10.77 -11.70
N GLY A 49 6.53 -9.87 -11.25
CA GLY A 49 6.36 -9.17 -9.98
C GLY A 49 5.07 -8.35 -9.96
N GLY A 50 4.77 -7.64 -11.05
CA GLY A 50 3.51 -6.90 -11.21
C GLY A 50 2.27 -7.79 -11.13
N LEU A 51 2.29 -8.96 -11.79
CA LEU A 51 1.19 -9.93 -11.72
C LEU A 51 1.01 -10.51 -10.31
N ILE A 52 2.10 -10.86 -9.63
CA ILE A 52 2.05 -11.40 -8.27
C ILE A 52 1.47 -10.35 -7.32
N ILE A 53 2.00 -9.14 -7.31
CA ILE A 53 1.52 -8.06 -6.43
C ILE A 53 0.08 -7.68 -6.78
N GLY A 54 -0.25 -7.58 -8.07
CA GLY A 54 -1.59 -7.30 -8.55
C GLY A 54 -2.60 -8.38 -8.13
N GLY A 55 -2.20 -9.65 -8.16
CA GLY A 55 -3.02 -10.79 -7.71
C GLY A 55 -3.20 -10.88 -6.19
N LEU A 56 -2.26 -10.35 -5.41
CA LEU A 56 -2.41 -10.31 -3.95
C LEU A 56 -3.52 -9.35 -3.49
N VAL A 57 -3.88 -8.33 -4.27
CA VAL A 57 -4.98 -7.41 -3.96
C VAL A 57 -6.35 -8.12 -3.95
N PRO A 58 -6.81 -8.80 -5.03
CA PRO A 58 -8.05 -9.57 -5.00
C PRO A 58 -7.96 -10.74 -4.04
N ALA A 59 -6.79 -11.38 -3.86
CA ALA A 59 -6.61 -12.40 -2.83
C ALA A 59 -6.86 -11.84 -1.43
N GLY A 60 -6.36 -10.64 -1.12
CA GLY A 60 -6.64 -9.93 0.13
C GLY A 60 -8.14 -9.71 0.34
N TRP A 61 -8.83 -9.16 -0.65
CA TRP A 61 -10.28 -8.98 -0.60
C TRP A 61 -11.05 -10.29 -0.39
N TYR A 62 -10.62 -11.37 -1.06
CA TYR A 62 -11.22 -12.69 -0.90
C TYR A 62 -10.97 -13.28 0.49
N THR A 63 -9.74 -13.17 1.00
CA THR A 63 -9.39 -13.69 2.33
C THR A 63 -10.14 -12.97 3.45
N THR A 64 -10.28 -11.65 3.39
CA THR A 64 -11.01 -10.91 4.44
C THR A 64 -12.52 -10.91 4.23
N GLY A 65 -12.99 -10.95 2.98
CA GLY A 65 -14.41 -10.86 2.65
C GLY A 65 -15.15 -12.19 2.58
N VAL A 66 -14.47 -13.29 2.27
CA VAL A 66 -15.10 -14.63 2.13
C VAL A 66 -14.60 -15.56 3.22
N LEU A 67 -13.29 -15.73 3.37
CA LEU A 67 -12.73 -16.67 4.36
C LEU A 67 -12.79 -16.12 5.79
N GLY A 68 -12.73 -14.80 5.93
CA GLY A 68 -12.81 -14.07 7.20
C GLY A 68 -14.22 -13.62 7.56
N PHE A 69 -15.24 -14.02 6.80
CA PHE A 69 -16.63 -13.69 7.09
C PHE A 69 -17.14 -14.61 8.20
N ASP A 70 -17.15 -14.10 9.43
CA ASP A 70 -17.76 -14.74 10.59
C ASP A 70 -18.99 -13.94 11.00
N ASP A 71 -20.15 -14.60 11.09
CA ASP A 71 -21.44 -13.98 11.43
C ASP A 71 -21.46 -13.37 12.84
N PHE A 72 -20.57 -13.82 13.74
CA PHE A 72 -20.54 -13.37 15.13
C PHE A 72 -19.45 -12.32 15.40
N GLU A 73 -18.38 -12.28 14.60
CA GLU A 73 -17.30 -11.30 14.75
C GLU A 73 -16.69 -10.90 13.39
N PRO A 74 -17.40 -10.09 12.58
CA PRO A 74 -16.99 -9.79 11.22
C PRO A 74 -15.69 -8.98 11.19
N ILE A 75 -14.68 -9.54 10.53
CA ILE A 75 -13.40 -8.87 10.29
C ILE A 75 -13.64 -7.70 9.32
N ARG A 76 -12.98 -6.56 9.55
CA ARG A 76 -13.07 -5.42 8.61
C ARG A 76 -12.59 -5.85 7.22
N LEU A 77 -13.42 -5.61 6.22
CA LEU A 77 -13.08 -5.86 4.81
C LEU A 77 -11.86 -5.02 4.44
N ALA A 78 -10.73 -5.70 4.20
CA ALA A 78 -9.45 -5.07 3.94
C ALA A 78 -8.64 -5.91 2.95
N SER A 79 -7.89 -5.24 2.10
CA SER A 79 -6.89 -5.87 1.25
C SER A 79 -5.51 -5.32 1.58
N LEU A 80 -4.54 -5.39 0.66
CA LEU A 80 -3.17 -4.97 0.88
C LEU A 80 -3.10 -3.48 1.24
N THR A 81 -2.63 -3.22 2.44
CA THR A 81 -2.26 -1.90 2.98
C THR A 81 -1.28 -2.13 4.12
N PHE A 82 -0.54 -1.09 4.53
CA PHE A 82 0.50 -1.23 5.55
C PHE A 82 0.36 -0.26 6.72
N VAL A 83 -0.41 0.83 6.58
CA VAL A 83 -0.55 1.81 7.67
C VAL A 83 -1.26 1.20 8.88
N ALA A 84 -2.49 0.71 8.69
CA ALA A 84 -3.26 0.09 9.77
C ALA A 84 -2.61 -1.23 10.25
N PRO A 85 -2.14 -2.14 9.36
CA PRO A 85 -1.54 -3.39 9.81
C PRO A 85 -0.27 -3.25 10.63
N ILE A 86 0.57 -2.25 10.35
CA ILE A 86 1.75 -1.97 11.19
C ILE A 86 1.31 -1.56 12.60
N GLY A 87 0.29 -0.70 12.71
CA GLY A 87 -0.27 -0.29 14.00
C GLY A 87 -0.86 -1.47 14.79
N GLU A 88 -1.66 -2.32 14.13
CA GLU A 88 -2.22 -3.53 14.74
C GLU A 88 -1.13 -4.53 15.16
N SER A 89 -0.06 -4.68 14.36
CA SER A 89 1.09 -5.53 14.71
C SER A 89 1.86 -5.00 15.93
N LEU A 90 2.00 -3.68 16.05
CA LEU A 90 2.64 -3.05 17.19
C LEU A 90 1.81 -3.23 18.47
N GLN A 91 0.49 -3.07 18.37
CA GLN A 91 -0.45 -3.35 19.46
C GLN A 91 -0.43 -4.82 19.86
N TYR A 92 -0.42 -5.74 18.89
CA TYR A 92 -0.28 -7.18 19.13
C TYR A 92 0.98 -7.48 19.93
N LEU A 93 2.11 -6.88 19.57
CA LEU A 93 3.39 -7.08 20.26
C LEU A 93 3.40 -6.48 21.68
N MET A 94 2.74 -5.33 21.88
CA MET A 94 2.62 -4.69 23.19
C MET A 94 1.68 -5.42 24.15
N LEU A 95 0.62 -6.04 23.63
CA LEU A 95 -0.46 -6.68 24.39
C LEU A 95 -0.41 -8.21 24.32
N ALA A 96 0.76 -8.79 24.02
CA ALA A 96 0.99 -10.16 23.56
C ALA A 96 0.31 -11.32 24.32
N THR A 97 -0.31 -11.06 25.48
CA THR A 97 -1.01 -12.04 26.32
C THR A 97 -2.52 -12.22 26.04
N GLY A 98 -3.13 -11.56 25.04
CA GLY A 98 -4.58 -11.72 24.81
C GLY A 98 -5.16 -11.46 23.42
N SER A 99 -4.36 -11.14 22.40
CA SER A 99 -4.88 -10.82 21.07
C SER A 99 -4.77 -11.99 20.07
N ARG A 100 -5.79 -12.17 19.23
CA ARG A 100 -5.78 -13.19 18.16
C ARG A 100 -4.90 -12.72 17.01
N LEU A 101 -4.21 -13.67 16.37
CA LEU A 101 -3.42 -13.40 15.17
C LEU A 101 -4.35 -13.04 14.01
N GLY A 102 -4.40 -11.76 13.64
CA GLY A 102 -5.25 -11.25 12.57
C GLY A 102 -4.56 -11.18 11.20
N PHE A 103 -5.35 -10.98 10.15
CA PHE A 103 -4.87 -10.81 8.77
C PHE A 103 -3.75 -9.74 8.67
N ALA A 104 -3.93 -8.61 9.35
CA ALA A 104 -2.95 -7.53 9.41
C ALA A 104 -1.56 -7.99 9.88
N VAL A 105 -1.50 -8.69 11.01
CA VAL A 105 -0.25 -9.17 11.62
C VAL A 105 0.42 -10.20 10.70
N CYS A 106 -0.36 -11.12 10.14
CA CYS A 106 0.12 -12.11 9.19
C CYS A 106 0.71 -11.48 7.91
N VAL A 107 0.09 -10.44 7.37
CA VAL A 107 0.59 -9.74 6.18
C VAL A 107 1.92 -9.04 6.49
N VAL A 108 2.02 -8.35 7.61
CA VAL A 108 3.27 -7.67 8.01
C VAL A 108 4.39 -8.67 8.25
N ALA A 109 4.13 -9.73 9.02
CA ALA A 109 5.09 -10.80 9.26
C ALA A 109 5.49 -11.51 7.95
N GLY A 110 4.53 -11.79 7.08
CA GLY A 110 4.74 -12.42 5.78
C GLY A 110 5.63 -11.60 4.85
N VAL A 111 5.48 -10.27 4.83
CA VAL A 111 6.36 -9.39 4.04
C VAL A 111 7.78 -9.37 4.59
N VAL A 112 7.94 -9.30 5.92
CA VAL A 112 9.27 -9.32 6.56
C VAL A 112 9.98 -10.65 6.31
N LEU A 113 9.30 -11.78 6.56
CA LEU A 113 9.85 -13.11 6.34
C LEU A 113 10.10 -13.36 4.85
N GLY A 114 9.19 -12.95 3.97
CA GLY A 114 9.34 -13.07 2.52
C GLY A 114 10.54 -12.29 1.99
N ALA A 115 10.76 -11.07 2.46
CA ALA A 115 11.93 -10.28 2.11
C ALA A 115 13.24 -10.93 2.58
N LEU A 116 13.25 -11.50 3.79
CA LEU A 116 14.39 -12.23 4.33
C LEU A 116 14.71 -13.48 3.49
N ILE A 117 13.70 -14.30 3.22
CA ILE A 117 13.83 -15.51 2.40
C ILE A 117 14.27 -15.16 0.97
N ALA A 118 13.83 -14.03 0.42
CA ALA A 118 14.26 -13.58 -0.91
C ALA A 118 15.71 -13.09 -0.92
N ALA A 119 16.18 -12.45 0.16
CA ALA A 119 17.52 -11.87 0.25
C ALA A 119 18.62 -12.91 0.53
N LEU A 120 18.32 -13.97 1.28
CA LEU A 120 19.29 -15.00 1.69
C LEU A 120 19.94 -15.74 0.51
N PRO A 121 19.18 -16.33 -0.44
CA PRO A 121 19.75 -17.02 -1.61
C PRO A 121 20.55 -16.09 -2.53
N ARG A 122 20.17 -14.81 -2.57
CA ARG A 122 20.86 -13.78 -3.36
C ARG A 122 22.16 -13.29 -2.70
N ARG A 123 22.40 -13.68 -1.43
CA ARG A 123 23.52 -13.18 -0.61
C ARG A 123 23.56 -11.66 -0.52
N GLU A 124 22.38 -11.03 -0.58
CA GLU A 124 22.20 -9.57 -0.49
C GLU A 124 21.86 -9.13 0.95
N PHE A 125 21.72 -10.08 1.88
CA PHE A 125 21.46 -9.78 3.29
C PHE A 125 22.71 -9.20 3.96
N ILE A 126 22.67 -7.90 4.25
CA ILE A 126 23.72 -7.17 4.93
C ILE A 126 23.08 -6.37 6.06
N LEU A 127 23.56 -6.59 7.29
CA LEU A 127 23.18 -5.76 8.43
C LEU A 127 23.90 -4.41 8.31
N ARG A 128 23.14 -3.34 8.07
CA ARG A 128 23.66 -1.96 8.02
C ARG A 128 23.20 -1.18 9.25
N SER A 129 24.12 -0.43 9.83
CA SER A 129 23.83 0.58 10.85
C SER A 129 23.74 1.97 10.20
N PHE A 130 23.35 2.97 10.98
CA PHE A 130 23.34 4.37 10.53
C PHE A 130 24.76 4.96 10.59
N ASP A 131 25.17 5.64 9.53
CA ASP A 131 26.49 6.27 9.43
C ASP A 131 26.62 7.52 10.32
N SER A 132 25.52 8.20 10.64
CA SER A 132 25.50 9.35 11.54
C SER A 132 24.20 9.48 12.33
N PRO A 133 24.22 10.07 13.55
CA PRO A 133 23.00 10.37 14.31
C PRO A 133 22.02 11.27 13.55
N ALA A 134 22.53 12.20 12.74
CA ALA A 134 21.71 13.07 11.90
C ALA A 134 20.96 12.25 10.83
N HIS A 135 21.60 11.26 10.21
CA HIS A 135 20.96 10.37 9.25
C HIS A 135 19.86 9.53 9.90
N MET A 136 20.11 9.01 11.11
CA MET A 136 19.10 8.29 11.90
C MET A 136 17.89 9.18 12.22
N LEU A 137 18.12 10.40 12.73
CA LEU A 137 17.05 11.35 13.08
C LEU A 137 16.19 11.73 11.86
N ARG A 138 16.81 11.95 10.70
CA ARG A 138 16.09 12.22 9.43
C ARG A 138 15.20 11.03 9.04
N GLY A 139 15.73 9.81 9.13
CA GLY A 139 14.96 8.59 8.87
C GLY A 139 13.78 8.41 9.82
N MET A 140 14.00 8.61 11.13
CA MET A 140 12.94 8.54 12.13
C MET A 140 11.87 9.61 11.92
N ALA A 141 12.27 10.87 11.71
CA ALA A 141 11.34 11.97 11.43
C ALA A 141 10.52 11.70 10.15
N GLY A 142 11.16 11.20 9.10
CA GLY A 142 10.49 10.78 7.87
C GLY A 142 9.46 9.67 8.14
N GLY A 143 9.83 8.63 8.89
CA GLY A 143 8.93 7.56 9.28
C GLY A 143 7.72 8.05 10.09
N THR A 144 7.92 8.97 11.04
CA THR A 144 6.83 9.59 11.80
C THR A 144 5.88 10.37 10.90
N LEU A 145 6.42 11.20 9.99
CA LEU A 145 5.62 11.95 9.03
C LEU A 145 4.84 11.03 8.08
N MET A 146 5.46 9.94 7.61
CA MET A 146 4.80 8.92 6.78
C MET A 146 3.66 8.22 7.55
N GLY A 147 3.86 7.93 8.84
CA GLY A 147 2.83 7.34 9.70
C GLY A 147 1.63 8.26 9.89
N ILE A 148 1.88 9.51 10.30
CA ILE A 148 0.83 10.53 10.49
C ILE A 148 0.10 10.78 9.16
N GLY A 149 0.85 11.02 8.09
CA GLY A 149 0.30 11.23 6.75
C GLY A 149 -0.50 10.04 6.25
N GLY A 150 -0.05 8.81 6.51
CA GLY A 150 -0.76 7.59 6.16
C GLY A 150 -2.12 7.45 6.86
N VAL A 151 -2.21 7.84 8.13
CA VAL A 151 -3.49 7.87 8.86
C VAL A 151 -4.41 8.96 8.31
N LEU A 152 -3.88 10.16 8.06
CA LEU A 152 -4.65 11.27 7.48
C LEU A 152 -5.16 10.97 6.07
N ALA A 153 -4.36 10.30 5.26
CA ALA A 153 -4.72 9.87 3.91
C ALA A 153 -5.55 8.58 3.89
N LEU A 154 -5.85 8.00 5.07
CA LEU A 154 -6.54 6.71 5.23
C LEU A 154 -5.87 5.58 4.42
N GLY A 155 -4.55 5.61 4.27
CA GLY A 155 -3.76 4.57 3.62
C GLY A 155 -2.38 5.03 3.16
N CYS A 156 -1.63 4.10 2.59
CA CYS A 156 -0.29 4.33 2.01
C CYS A 156 -0.32 4.17 0.49
N SER A 157 0.85 4.27 -0.17
CA SER A 157 0.98 4.05 -1.61
C SER A 157 0.43 2.69 -2.07
N ILE A 158 0.53 1.64 -1.25
CA ILE A 158 -0.07 0.34 -1.57
C ILE A 158 -1.57 0.35 -1.29
N GLY A 159 -1.98 0.87 -0.13
CA GLY A 159 -3.39 0.91 0.28
C GLY A 159 -4.25 1.79 -0.64
N GLN A 160 -3.85 3.02 -0.91
CA GLN A 160 -4.60 3.94 -1.78
C GLN A 160 -4.21 3.79 -3.25
N GLY A 161 -2.94 3.52 -3.56
CA GLY A 161 -2.46 3.44 -4.95
C GLY A 161 -2.72 2.11 -5.66
N LEU A 162 -2.73 0.97 -4.95
CA LEU A 162 -3.07 -0.33 -5.55
C LEU A 162 -4.50 -0.72 -5.18
N THR A 163 -4.75 -0.88 -3.88
CA THR A 163 -6.04 -1.34 -3.38
C THR A 163 -7.16 -0.31 -3.60
N GLY A 164 -6.91 0.97 -3.33
CA GLY A 164 -7.89 2.05 -3.50
C GLY A 164 -8.20 2.38 -4.96
N ILE A 165 -7.18 2.42 -5.83
CA ILE A 165 -7.42 2.60 -7.28
C ILE A 165 -8.23 1.43 -7.85
N SER A 166 -8.07 0.20 -7.33
CA SER A 166 -8.86 -0.96 -7.78
C SER A 166 -10.37 -0.80 -7.54
N THR A 167 -10.77 0.04 -6.58
CA THR A 167 -12.19 0.35 -6.30
C THR A 167 -12.68 1.60 -7.01
N LEU A 168 -11.83 2.24 -7.83
CA LEU A 168 -12.15 3.47 -8.59
C LEU A 168 -12.65 4.63 -7.72
N SER A 169 -12.23 4.67 -6.45
CA SER A 169 -12.63 5.70 -5.49
C SER A 169 -11.95 7.04 -5.76
N LEU A 170 -12.72 8.12 -5.82
CA LEU A 170 -12.19 9.48 -5.96
C LEU A 170 -11.22 9.85 -4.83
N ALA A 171 -11.48 9.38 -3.61
CA ALA A 171 -10.62 9.61 -2.46
C ALA A 171 -9.22 9.01 -2.66
N SER A 172 -9.14 7.85 -3.33
CA SER A 172 -7.86 7.19 -3.62
C SER A 172 -7.02 7.98 -4.62
N PHE A 173 -7.63 8.55 -5.65
CA PHE A 173 -6.92 9.43 -6.59
C PHE A 173 -6.38 10.68 -5.90
N LEU A 174 -7.18 11.30 -5.03
CA LEU A 174 -6.74 12.47 -4.27
C LEU A 174 -5.60 12.13 -3.28
N ALA A 175 -5.73 11.00 -2.58
CA ALA A 175 -4.69 10.52 -1.67
C ALA A 175 -3.37 10.23 -2.42
N VAL A 176 -3.44 9.56 -3.57
CA VAL A 176 -2.26 9.29 -4.42
C VAL A 176 -1.65 10.58 -4.94
N ALA A 177 -2.45 11.55 -5.38
CA ALA A 177 -1.94 12.86 -5.79
C ALA A 177 -1.20 13.56 -4.64
N GLY A 178 -1.76 13.54 -3.43
CA GLY A 178 -1.11 14.06 -2.23
C GLY A 178 0.21 13.37 -1.90
N ILE A 179 0.25 12.03 -1.98
CA ILE A 179 1.47 11.23 -1.77
C ILE A 179 2.54 11.59 -2.80
N VAL A 180 2.16 11.71 -4.09
CA VAL A 180 3.10 12.06 -5.18
C VAL A 180 3.63 13.48 -5.00
N LEU A 181 2.77 14.45 -4.68
CA LEU A 181 3.17 15.83 -4.44
C LEU A 181 4.10 15.94 -3.22
N GLY A 182 3.76 15.29 -2.11
CA GLY A 182 4.61 15.24 -0.92
C GLY A 182 5.97 14.60 -1.20
N SER A 183 5.99 13.50 -1.96
CA SER A 183 7.24 12.83 -2.37
C SER A 183 8.08 13.72 -3.28
N LEU A 184 7.45 14.42 -4.22
CA LEU A 184 8.14 15.34 -5.12
C LEU A 184 8.77 16.51 -4.35
N LEU A 185 8.03 17.09 -3.39
CA LEU A 185 8.52 18.17 -2.54
C LEU A 185 9.68 17.72 -1.64
N GLY A 186 9.65 16.49 -1.13
CA GLY A 186 10.73 15.94 -0.32
C GLY A 186 11.97 15.53 -1.11
N LEU A 187 11.81 15.02 -2.35
CA LEU A 187 12.93 14.53 -3.17
C LEU A 187 13.59 15.61 -4.03
N ARG A 188 12.79 16.52 -4.60
CA ARG A 188 13.25 17.54 -5.57
C ARG A 188 12.89 18.96 -5.18
N GLY A 189 12.05 19.13 -4.17
CA GLY A 189 11.56 20.44 -3.75
C GLY A 189 12.48 21.13 -2.74
N PRO A 190 12.00 22.22 -2.14
CA PRO A 190 12.77 23.03 -1.19
C PRO A 190 13.08 22.30 0.13
N LEU A 191 12.42 21.16 0.40
CA LEU A 191 12.70 20.29 1.55
C LEU A 191 13.79 19.24 1.26
N ALA A 192 14.36 19.22 0.06
CA ALA A 192 15.42 18.28 -0.28
C ALA A 192 16.66 18.54 0.59
N LEU A 193 16.96 17.59 1.49
CA LEU A 193 18.12 17.67 2.35
C LEU A 193 19.37 17.21 1.58
N PRO A 194 20.53 17.88 1.77
CA PRO A 194 21.80 17.41 1.23
C PRO A 194 22.09 15.98 1.73
N GLN A 195 22.43 15.08 0.80
CA GLN A 195 22.73 13.67 1.08
C GLN A 195 24.13 13.43 1.65
N THR A 196 24.69 14.43 2.36
CA THR A 196 25.99 14.35 3.02
C THR A 196 25.91 13.57 4.31
#